data_AF-A0A7X8LJX7-F1
#
_entry.id   AF-A0A7X8LJX7-F1
#
_cell.length_a   1.000
_cell.length_b   1.000
_cell.length_c   1.000
_cell.angle_alpha   90.00
_cell.angle_beta   90.00
_cell.angle_gamma   90.00
#
_symmetry.space_group_name_H-M   'P 1'
#
loop_
_entity.id
_entity.type
_entity.pdbx_description
1 polymer ?
#
loop_
_entity_poly.entity_id
_entity_poly.type
_entity_poly.pdbx_seq_one_letter_code
_entity_poly.pdbx_strand_id
1 'polypeptide(L)'
;ESGRQVAQERGEAVQTTTTPQRELMVTPSRAGEAVVPVVVADVVGEIFANHGQPGAHYDNAVGDMALKARATGSGTVRTTLALAQYSGDWDCARTAMMFLSHQLRERTGMALMASDKVVRFDQPELLQLPFAYMTGHRDFTFSEEEVANLRRYLLGGGHLWIDDSTHYRDQEFDVAVRREMKRLFPEGEIVRLGPDFGGWVTGYDLSDGYKGYAIPPGDKYRQDYIEGVLIDGRVAVVYTRNDYGDGLNIDPHTQPLKDSLTSLSPAEMQEGATRMGINLVLYFLSQRGVVDLEFVSDAAGGMRRAADPSDAQLPQGEIRKLEQTLTAESWFYEEWGDAAVMTAVSSGEFEVKFEVEEEEKAAFGLIPEPALMLRGDDVVAMRVDSKLACGARVALGFEVGEVYFETAPFYIKPGRNEAFFRCAEKNFKSAATEWEYRAELPLPANVGKLNLLIYSPDGGVMRFSEIRTIRVVP
;
A
#
# COMPACT_ATOMS: atom_id res chain seq x y z
N GLU A 1 20.87 48.10 -71.00
CA GLU A 1 21.42 48.84 -69.85
C GLU A 1 21.77 47.83 -68.77
N SER A 2 23.02 47.31 -68.78
CA SER A 2 24.12 47.74 -67.88
C SER A 2 23.79 47.48 -66.40
N GLY A 3 24.18 46.35 -65.82
CA GLY A 3 25.50 46.12 -65.19
C GLY A 3 25.25 45.89 -63.68
N ARG A 4 25.98 45.11 -62.87
CA ARG A 4 27.34 44.53 -62.85
C ARG A 4 27.34 43.48 -61.71
N GLN A 5 27.87 42.27 -61.91
CA GLN A 5 29.19 41.76 -61.44
C GLN A 5 29.32 41.59 -59.91
N VAL A 6 30.01 40.60 -59.30
CA VAL A 6 30.84 39.44 -59.73
C VAL A 6 31.11 38.58 -58.48
N ALA A 7 31.45 37.31 -58.75
CA ALA A 7 32.00 36.23 -57.93
C ALA A 7 32.99 36.55 -56.77
N GLN A 8 33.15 35.59 -55.83
CA GLN A 8 34.39 34.79 -55.76
C GLN A 8 34.28 33.53 -54.87
N GLU A 9 34.98 32.48 -55.32
CA GLU A 9 35.15 31.14 -54.78
C GLU A 9 36.13 31.03 -53.60
N ARG A 10 36.13 29.84 -52.98
CA ARG A 10 37.20 29.05 -52.29
C ARG A 10 36.69 28.62 -50.90
N GLY A 11 36.68 27.36 -50.50
CA GLY A 11 37.57 26.24 -50.79
C GLY A 11 38.23 25.82 -49.47
N GLU A 12 38.18 24.51 -49.17
CA GLU A 12 39.00 23.76 -48.19
C GLU A 12 38.35 23.23 -46.88
N ALA A 13 38.36 21.90 -46.82
CA ALA A 13 38.75 21.01 -45.71
C ALA A 13 37.98 21.04 -44.38
N VAL A 14 37.10 20.05 -44.20
CA VAL A 14 36.72 19.57 -42.85
C VAL A 14 37.64 18.41 -42.48
N GLN A 15 38.45 18.64 -41.45
CA GLN A 15 39.34 17.67 -40.82
C GLN A 15 38.53 16.64 -40.01
N THR A 16 38.85 15.38 -40.26
CA THR A 16 38.66 14.26 -39.33
C THR A 16 39.44 14.50 -38.05
N THR A 17 38.80 14.40 -36.89
CA THR A 17 39.48 14.19 -35.60
C THR A 17 38.85 13.01 -34.86
N THR A 18 39.74 12.22 -34.29
CA THR A 18 39.55 10.85 -33.84
C THR A 18 39.86 10.77 -32.35
N THR A 19 39.15 9.88 -31.63
CA THR A 19 39.56 9.15 -30.39
C THR A 19 39.58 9.95 -29.05
N PRO A 20 39.50 9.30 -27.85
CA PRO A 20 39.65 7.86 -27.59
C PRO A 20 38.71 7.15 -26.58
N GLN A 21 38.65 5.82 -26.77
CA GLN A 21 38.21 4.80 -25.81
C GLN A 21 39.20 4.66 -24.64
N ARG A 22 38.70 4.34 -23.44
CA ARG A 22 39.50 3.93 -22.28
C ARG A 22 39.52 2.40 -22.16
N GLU A 23 40.72 1.83 -22.25
CA GLU A 23 41.06 0.47 -21.83
C GLU A 23 41.26 0.42 -20.31
N LEU A 24 40.89 -0.69 -19.67
CA LEU A 24 41.22 -0.99 -18.27
C LEU A 24 42.09 -2.26 -18.22
N MET A 25 43.28 -2.10 -17.66
CA MET A 25 44.30 -3.14 -17.48
C MET A 25 43.93 -4.15 -16.40
N VAL A 26 44.25 -5.42 -16.65
CA VAL A 26 44.26 -6.52 -15.69
C VAL A 26 45.70 -6.82 -15.29
N THR A 27 45.97 -7.03 -13.99
CA THR A 27 47.15 -7.78 -13.51
C THR A 27 46.76 -8.74 -12.38
N PRO A 28 47.38 -9.95 -12.28
CA PRO A 28 46.94 -11.00 -11.36
C PRO A 28 47.89 -11.20 -10.16
N SER A 29 47.41 -11.80 -9.07
CA SER A 29 48.30 -12.44 -8.08
C SER A 29 47.67 -13.69 -7.43
N ARG A 30 48.53 -14.65 -7.10
CA ARG A 30 48.27 -16.05 -6.73
C ARG A 30 48.19 -16.27 -5.21
N ALA A 31 47.23 -17.13 -4.82
CA ALA A 31 47.28 -18.27 -3.90
C ALA A 31 48.18 -18.30 -2.65
N GLY A 32 47.55 -18.67 -1.51
CA GLY A 32 48.09 -19.67 -0.57
C GLY A 32 47.93 -19.38 0.92
N GLU A 33 46.91 -19.96 1.56
CA GLU A 33 46.96 -20.81 2.79
C GLU A 33 45.66 -20.72 3.62
N ALA A 34 45.29 -21.88 4.17
CA ALA A 34 43.96 -22.25 4.66
C ALA A 34 43.95 -22.56 6.18
N VAL A 35 42.73 -22.83 6.67
CA VAL A 35 42.29 -23.47 7.94
C VAL A 35 41.81 -22.45 9.02
N VAL A 36 40.52 -22.06 9.17
CA VAL A 36 39.21 -22.75 9.50
C VAL A 36 39.05 -23.01 11.02
N PRO A 37 37.84 -22.95 11.68
CA PRO A 37 36.52 -22.34 11.37
C PRO A 37 35.89 -21.50 12.56
N VAL A 38 34.72 -20.87 12.34
CA VAL A 38 33.40 -21.24 12.94
C VAL A 38 32.29 -20.27 12.45
N VAL A 39 31.45 -20.81 11.55
CA VAL A 39 29.99 -20.71 11.37
C VAL A 39 29.27 -19.40 11.71
N VAL A 40 28.78 -18.67 10.71
CA VAL A 40 27.37 -18.61 10.21
C VAL A 40 27.43 -18.00 8.80
N ALA A 41 26.91 -18.68 7.77
CA ALA A 41 26.83 -18.14 6.41
C ALA A 41 25.38 -18.11 5.92
N ASP A 42 25.01 -16.94 5.41
CA ASP A 42 23.90 -16.62 4.53
C ASP A 42 23.78 -17.57 3.32
N VAL A 43 22.55 -17.67 2.78
CA VAL A 43 22.34 -17.74 1.33
C VAL A 43 21.10 -16.92 0.96
N VAL A 44 21.30 -15.62 0.72
CA VAL A 44 20.49 -14.81 -0.21
C VAL A 44 21.37 -14.64 -1.44
N GLY A 45 21.06 -15.36 -2.52
CA GLY A 45 21.77 -15.21 -3.80
C GLY A 45 21.92 -16.50 -4.57
N GLU A 46 20.84 -16.97 -5.20
CA GLU A 46 20.87 -17.80 -6.41
C GLU A 46 19.43 -18.01 -6.95
N ILE A 47 18.75 -16.95 -7.41
CA ILE A 47 17.51 -17.07 -8.24
C ILE A 47 17.54 -16.10 -9.43
N PHE A 48 18.72 -15.87 -10.01
CA PHE A 48 18.85 -15.18 -11.31
C PHE A 48 19.86 -15.92 -12.20
N ALA A 49 19.55 -17.17 -12.55
CA ALA A 49 20.16 -17.86 -13.69
C ALA A 49 19.35 -19.11 -14.05
N ASN A 50 18.35 -18.96 -14.93
CA ASN A 50 18.08 -19.88 -16.05
C ASN A 50 16.67 -19.65 -16.62
N HIS A 51 16.62 -19.01 -17.79
CA HIS A 51 15.56 -19.25 -18.75
C HIS A 51 15.89 -20.52 -19.53
N GLY A 52 14.97 -21.49 -19.55
CA GLY A 52 15.02 -22.60 -20.51
C GLY A 52 14.36 -23.90 -20.04
N GLN A 53 13.15 -24.12 -20.55
CA GLN A 53 12.43 -25.40 -20.77
C GLN A 53 11.34 -25.84 -19.75
N PRO A 54 10.21 -26.38 -20.26
CA PRO A 54 9.01 -26.66 -19.50
C PRO A 54 8.89 -28.13 -19.07
N GLY A 55 8.30 -28.36 -17.91
CA GLY A 55 7.89 -29.69 -17.45
C GLY A 55 8.79 -30.27 -16.36
N ALA A 56 8.49 -29.92 -15.12
CA ALA A 56 8.79 -30.77 -13.98
C ALA A 56 7.47 -31.03 -13.25
N HIS A 57 6.97 -32.25 -13.43
CA HIS A 57 5.86 -32.81 -12.68
C HIS A 57 6.15 -32.73 -11.18
N TYR A 58 5.34 -31.99 -10.44
CA TYR A 58 5.20 -32.19 -9.00
C TYR A 58 4.05 -33.16 -8.80
N ASP A 59 4.36 -34.30 -8.19
CA ASP A 59 3.42 -35.36 -7.87
C ASP A 59 2.27 -34.82 -7.00
N ASN A 60 1.08 -34.74 -7.61
CA ASN A 60 -0.17 -34.41 -6.94
C ASN A 60 -0.69 -35.65 -6.20
N ALA A 61 -0.20 -35.87 -4.97
CA ALA A 61 -0.75 -36.87 -4.06
C ALA A 61 -1.40 -36.25 -2.81
N VAL A 62 -1.96 -35.03 -2.93
CA VAL A 62 -2.70 -34.35 -1.84
C VAL A 62 -4.17 -34.08 -2.20
N GLY A 63 -4.62 -34.54 -3.37
CA GLY A 63 -5.94 -34.22 -3.93
C GLY A 63 -7.16 -34.91 -3.32
N ASP A 64 -7.03 -35.75 -2.29
CA ASP A 64 -8.16 -36.63 -1.87
C ASP A 64 -8.47 -36.71 -0.36
N MET A 65 -7.97 -35.77 0.46
CA MET A 65 -8.38 -35.68 1.88
C MET A 65 -8.52 -34.23 2.37
N ALA A 66 -9.57 -33.52 1.95
CA ALA A 66 -9.92 -32.24 2.59
C ALA A 66 -11.41 -31.84 2.51
N LEU A 67 -12.32 -32.80 2.29
CA LEU A 67 -13.77 -32.51 2.22
C LEU A 67 -14.58 -33.35 3.22
N LYS A 68 -14.03 -33.58 4.41
CA LYS A 68 -14.77 -34.02 5.61
C LYS A 68 -14.12 -33.49 6.88
N ALA A 69 -14.24 -32.19 7.13
CA ALA A 69 -14.06 -31.66 8.46
C ALA A 69 -15.26 -30.75 8.76
N ARG A 70 -16.31 -31.34 9.33
CA ARG A 70 -17.31 -30.58 10.07
C ARG A 70 -17.32 -31.09 11.50
N ALA A 71 -17.40 -30.13 12.42
CA ALA A 71 -17.66 -30.26 13.86
C ALA A 71 -16.51 -30.75 14.76
N THR A 72 -15.67 -29.80 15.19
CA THR A 72 -15.29 -29.49 16.59
C THR A 72 -14.06 -28.57 16.55
N GLY A 73 -14.07 -27.45 17.29
CA GLY A 73 -13.07 -26.39 17.21
C GLY A 73 -11.60 -26.84 17.23
N SER A 74 -10.75 -26.05 16.55
CA SER A 74 -9.31 -26.24 16.28
C SER A 74 -8.95 -27.07 15.03
N GLY A 75 -9.35 -26.61 13.85
CA GLY A 75 -8.82 -27.11 12.57
C GLY A 75 -8.29 -25.98 11.70
N THR A 76 -7.05 -26.10 11.21
CA THR A 76 -6.51 -25.22 10.16
C THR A 76 -7.20 -25.52 8.83
N VAL A 77 -7.85 -24.53 8.23
CA VAL A 77 -8.41 -24.61 6.88
C VAL A 77 -7.31 -24.36 5.87
N ARG A 78 -7.17 -25.24 4.87
CA ARG A 78 -6.24 -25.05 3.75
C ARG A 78 -7.02 -24.64 2.51
N THR A 79 -6.51 -23.65 1.79
CA THR A 79 -7.12 -23.17 0.56
C THR A 79 -6.07 -22.74 -0.46
N THR A 80 -6.46 -22.77 -1.73
CA THR A 80 -5.64 -22.31 -2.84
C THR A 80 -6.24 -21.04 -3.43
N LEU A 81 -5.44 -19.98 -3.52
CA LEU A 81 -5.75 -18.73 -4.19
C LEU A 81 -5.22 -18.83 -5.61
N ALA A 82 -6.11 -19.11 -6.56
CA ALA A 82 -5.69 -19.44 -7.92
C ALA A 82 -5.62 -18.20 -8.82
N LEU A 83 -4.46 -17.92 -9.40
CA LEU A 83 -4.29 -16.95 -10.49
C LEU A 83 -4.60 -17.63 -11.83
N ALA A 84 -5.57 -17.08 -12.56
CA ALA A 84 -5.99 -17.60 -13.85
C ALA A 84 -4.98 -17.22 -14.94
N GLN A 85 -4.52 -18.22 -15.69
CA GLN A 85 -3.80 -18.05 -16.94
C GLN A 85 -4.80 -18.14 -18.10
N TYR A 86 -4.82 -17.11 -18.93
CA TYR A 86 -5.68 -16.97 -20.10
C TYR A 86 -4.90 -16.23 -21.20
N SER A 87 -5.52 -16.01 -22.38
CA SER A 87 -4.88 -15.23 -23.45
C SER A 87 -4.69 -13.77 -23.03
N GLY A 88 -3.56 -13.14 -23.35
CA GLY A 88 -3.28 -11.75 -22.93
C GLY A 88 -2.33 -11.67 -21.74
N ASP A 89 -2.34 -10.54 -21.02
CA ASP A 89 -1.37 -10.19 -19.98
C ASP A 89 -1.80 -10.60 -18.57
N TRP A 90 -2.15 -11.88 -18.43
CA TRP A 90 -2.69 -12.49 -17.22
C TRP A 90 -1.76 -12.43 -15.98
N ASP A 91 -0.46 -12.22 -16.18
CA ASP A 91 0.56 -12.22 -15.12
C ASP A 91 1.02 -10.82 -14.70
N CYS A 92 0.30 -9.77 -15.08
CA CYS A 92 0.66 -8.39 -14.76
C CYS A 92 0.75 -8.11 -13.24
N ALA A 93 -0.10 -8.74 -12.43
CA ALA A 93 -0.03 -8.71 -10.97
C ALA A 93 0.27 -10.11 -10.38
N ARG A 94 1.25 -10.83 -10.94
CA ARG A 94 1.56 -12.25 -10.61
C ARG A 94 1.73 -12.54 -9.12
N THR A 95 2.23 -11.58 -8.34
CA THR A 95 2.49 -11.73 -6.91
C THR A 95 1.29 -11.40 -6.02
N ALA A 96 0.20 -10.85 -6.56
CA ALA A 96 -0.95 -10.39 -5.75
C ALA A 96 -1.55 -11.51 -4.88
N MET A 97 -1.76 -12.70 -5.44
CA MET A 97 -2.27 -13.84 -4.68
C MET A 97 -1.27 -14.39 -3.66
N MET A 98 0.04 -14.25 -3.92
CA MET A 98 1.07 -14.59 -2.97
C MET A 98 1.00 -13.66 -1.75
N PHE A 99 0.95 -12.33 -1.97
CA PHE A 99 0.80 -11.35 -0.89
C PHE A 99 -0.50 -11.52 -0.12
N LEU A 100 -1.63 -11.71 -0.82
CA LEU A 100 -2.92 -11.96 -0.16
C LEU A 100 -2.89 -13.25 0.66
N SER A 101 -2.24 -14.31 0.17
CA SER A 101 -2.07 -15.56 0.93
C SER A 101 -1.24 -15.37 2.20
N HIS A 102 -0.24 -14.49 2.16
CA HIS A 102 0.57 -14.12 3.31
C HIS A 102 -0.25 -13.29 4.30
N GLN A 103 -0.93 -12.24 3.83
CA GLN A 103 -1.79 -11.40 4.67
C GLN A 103 -2.92 -12.17 5.35
N LEU A 104 -3.54 -13.13 4.64
CA LEU A 104 -4.53 -14.04 5.23
C LEU A 104 -3.91 -14.87 6.35
N ARG A 105 -2.71 -15.43 6.16
CA ARG A 105 -2.01 -16.23 7.19
C ARG A 105 -1.67 -15.40 8.42
N GLU A 106 -1.12 -14.20 8.23
CA GLU A 106 -0.74 -13.29 9.30
C GLU A 106 -1.96 -12.84 10.11
N ARG A 107 -3.03 -12.40 9.43
CA ARG A 107 -4.21 -11.81 10.09
C ARG A 107 -5.18 -12.83 10.67
N THR A 108 -5.11 -14.10 10.25
CA THR A 108 -5.95 -15.19 10.78
C THR A 108 -5.21 -16.12 11.74
N GLY A 109 -3.91 -15.89 12.02
CA GLY A 109 -3.18 -16.62 13.06
C GLY A 109 -3.15 -18.14 12.85
N MET A 110 -2.76 -18.59 11.65
CA MET A 110 -2.72 -20.01 11.23
C MET A 110 -4.08 -20.74 11.13
N ALA A 111 -5.20 -20.07 11.37
CA ALA A 111 -6.52 -20.65 11.16
C ALA A 111 -6.77 -20.94 9.67
N LEU A 112 -6.27 -20.08 8.77
CA LEU A 112 -6.34 -20.24 7.32
C LEU A 112 -4.94 -20.28 6.70
N MET A 113 -4.59 -21.43 6.11
CA MET A 113 -3.38 -21.60 5.31
C MET A 113 -3.72 -21.49 3.83
N ALA A 114 -3.44 -20.32 3.27
CA ALA A 114 -3.58 -20.02 1.86
C ALA A 114 -2.26 -20.28 1.11
N SER A 115 -2.30 -20.91 -0.05
CA SER A 115 -1.20 -20.96 -1.01
C SER A 115 -1.65 -20.42 -2.37
N ASP A 116 -0.74 -19.87 -3.17
CA ASP A 116 -1.05 -19.45 -4.54
C ASP A 116 -0.77 -20.57 -5.57
N LYS A 117 -1.52 -20.56 -6.67
CA LYS A 117 -1.30 -21.47 -7.81
C LYS A 117 -1.76 -20.81 -9.10
N VAL A 118 -1.05 -21.07 -10.20
CA VAL A 118 -1.54 -20.71 -11.55
C VAL A 118 -2.42 -21.84 -12.09
N VAL A 119 -3.59 -21.49 -12.63
CA VAL A 119 -4.55 -22.43 -13.23
C VAL A 119 -5.06 -21.89 -14.57
N ARG A 120 -5.27 -22.75 -15.56
CA ARG A 120 -5.94 -22.33 -16.80
C ARG A 120 -7.44 -22.58 -16.74
N PHE A 121 -8.23 -21.80 -17.47
CA PHE A 121 -9.69 -21.96 -17.44
C PHE A 121 -10.20 -23.26 -18.08
N ASP A 122 -9.44 -23.91 -18.94
CA ASP A 122 -9.77 -25.21 -19.56
C ASP A 122 -9.37 -26.41 -18.68
N GLN A 123 -8.61 -26.20 -17.60
CA GLN A 123 -8.13 -27.30 -16.78
C GLN A 123 -9.24 -27.87 -15.88
N PRO A 124 -9.35 -29.21 -15.74
CA PRO A 124 -10.32 -29.85 -14.85
C PRO A 124 -10.15 -29.45 -13.38
N GLU A 125 -8.93 -29.11 -12.97
CA GLU A 125 -8.60 -28.70 -11.61
C GLU A 125 -9.33 -27.41 -11.18
N LEU A 126 -9.70 -26.54 -12.13
CA LEU A 126 -10.51 -25.35 -11.86
C LEU A 126 -11.76 -25.70 -11.04
N LEU A 127 -12.41 -26.83 -11.35
CA LEU A 127 -13.66 -27.26 -10.70
C LEU A 127 -13.52 -27.55 -9.20
N GLN A 128 -12.29 -27.73 -8.71
CA GLN A 128 -11.98 -28.03 -7.32
C GLN A 128 -11.65 -26.77 -6.51
N LEU A 129 -11.42 -25.64 -7.18
CA LEU A 129 -11.00 -24.41 -6.54
C LEU A 129 -12.21 -23.62 -6.01
N PRO A 130 -12.13 -23.03 -4.80
CA PRO A 130 -13.24 -22.24 -4.26
C PRO A 130 -13.50 -20.96 -5.06
N PHE A 131 -12.42 -20.35 -5.57
CA PHE A 131 -12.45 -19.21 -6.47
C PHE A 131 -11.21 -19.20 -7.39
N ALA A 132 -11.28 -18.41 -8.46
CA ALA A 132 -10.14 -18.01 -9.28
C ALA A 132 -10.05 -16.48 -9.36
N TYR A 133 -8.83 -15.95 -9.47
CA TYR A 133 -8.51 -14.54 -9.65
C TYR A 133 -7.95 -14.30 -11.05
N MET A 134 -8.39 -13.24 -11.71
CA MET A 134 -8.02 -12.87 -13.07
C MET A 134 -7.73 -11.37 -13.12
N THR A 135 -6.65 -10.97 -13.80
CA THR A 135 -6.24 -9.55 -13.91
C THR A 135 -5.52 -9.30 -15.22
N GLY A 136 -5.61 -8.08 -15.76
CA GLY A 136 -4.95 -7.70 -17.01
C GLY A 136 -5.11 -6.22 -17.37
N HIS A 137 -4.37 -5.79 -18.40
CA HIS A 137 -4.47 -4.46 -19.00
C HIS A 137 -5.01 -4.50 -20.43
N ARG A 138 -4.89 -5.63 -21.14
CA ARG A 138 -5.14 -5.70 -22.59
C ARG A 138 -6.38 -6.52 -22.94
N ASP A 139 -6.78 -6.45 -24.21
CA ASP A 139 -7.82 -7.32 -24.74
C ASP A 139 -7.44 -8.80 -24.58
N PHE A 140 -8.44 -9.65 -24.38
CA PHE A 140 -8.29 -11.10 -24.24
C PHE A 140 -9.52 -11.84 -24.74
N THR A 141 -9.35 -13.05 -25.27
CA THR A 141 -10.49 -13.88 -25.70
C THR A 141 -10.37 -15.27 -25.12
N PHE A 142 -11.45 -15.78 -24.51
CA PHE A 142 -11.50 -17.18 -24.09
C PHE A 142 -11.72 -18.08 -25.30
N SER A 143 -10.96 -19.17 -25.36
CA SER A 143 -11.25 -20.29 -26.25
C SER A 143 -12.58 -20.94 -25.90
N GLU A 144 -13.15 -21.71 -26.83
CA GLU A 144 -14.41 -22.41 -26.60
C GLU A 144 -14.32 -23.43 -25.44
N GLU A 145 -13.14 -24.03 -25.24
CA GLU A 145 -12.88 -24.95 -24.12
C GLU A 145 -12.87 -24.22 -22.77
N GLU A 146 -12.24 -23.04 -22.71
CA GLU A 146 -12.25 -22.18 -21.53
C GLU A 146 -13.67 -21.67 -21.22
N VAL A 147 -14.42 -21.23 -22.23
CA VAL A 147 -15.82 -20.80 -22.05
C VAL A 147 -16.66 -21.94 -21.48
N ALA A 148 -16.56 -23.15 -22.06
CA ALA A 148 -17.34 -24.30 -21.62
C ALA A 148 -17.00 -24.70 -20.16
N ASN A 149 -15.71 -24.78 -19.82
CA ASN A 149 -15.29 -25.21 -18.50
C ASN A 149 -15.48 -24.12 -17.43
N LEU A 150 -15.22 -22.84 -17.73
CA LEU A 150 -15.46 -21.72 -16.83
C LEU A 150 -16.96 -21.54 -16.55
N ARG A 151 -17.82 -21.70 -17.57
CA ARG A 151 -19.27 -21.71 -17.36
C ARG A 151 -19.69 -22.86 -16.44
N ARG A 152 -19.18 -24.08 -16.67
CA ARG A 152 -19.43 -25.23 -15.79
C ARG A 152 -18.96 -24.97 -14.36
N TYR A 153 -17.80 -24.36 -14.20
CA TYR A 153 -17.21 -23.99 -12.91
C TYR A 153 -18.12 -23.03 -12.13
N LEU A 154 -18.51 -21.93 -12.76
CA LEU A 154 -19.34 -20.89 -12.15
C LEU A 154 -20.74 -21.40 -11.82
N LEU A 155 -21.38 -22.17 -12.73
CA LEU A 155 -22.67 -22.83 -12.46
C LEU A 155 -22.55 -23.87 -11.34
N GLY A 156 -21.39 -24.54 -11.21
CA GLY A 156 -21.11 -25.50 -10.15
C GLY A 156 -20.78 -24.89 -8.78
N GLY A 157 -20.95 -23.57 -8.60
CA GLY A 157 -20.69 -22.88 -7.33
C GLY A 157 -19.29 -22.27 -7.21
N GLY A 158 -18.49 -22.29 -8.28
CA GLY A 158 -17.22 -21.57 -8.35
C GLY A 158 -17.40 -20.06 -8.32
N HIS A 159 -16.36 -19.34 -7.91
CA HIS A 159 -16.33 -17.89 -7.94
C HIS A 159 -15.20 -17.38 -8.81
N LEU A 160 -15.41 -16.27 -9.50
CA LEU A 160 -14.38 -15.58 -10.26
C LEU A 160 -14.26 -14.14 -9.76
N TRP A 161 -13.06 -13.74 -9.38
CA TRP A 161 -12.71 -12.35 -9.15
C TRP A 161 -11.91 -11.84 -10.35
N ILE A 162 -12.48 -10.90 -11.09
CA ILE A 162 -11.83 -10.21 -12.20
C ILE A 162 -11.41 -8.83 -11.70
N ASP A 163 -10.13 -8.49 -11.81
CA ASP A 163 -9.56 -7.21 -11.40
C ASP A 163 -8.90 -6.49 -12.58
N ASP A 164 -9.52 -5.39 -13.00
CA ASP A 164 -9.04 -4.55 -14.10
C ASP A 164 -7.93 -3.63 -13.62
N SER A 165 -6.71 -3.90 -14.09
CA SER A 165 -5.49 -3.15 -13.77
C SER A 165 -5.13 -2.12 -14.83
N THR A 166 -6.02 -1.84 -15.80
CA THR A 166 -5.75 -0.80 -16.81
C THR A 166 -5.47 0.58 -16.20
N HIS A 167 -4.88 1.48 -17.00
CA HIS A 167 -4.88 2.90 -16.65
C HIS A 167 -6.31 3.46 -16.70
N TYR A 168 -6.67 4.46 -15.88
CA TYR A 168 -8.08 4.88 -15.70
C TYR A 168 -8.82 5.38 -16.94
N ARG A 169 -8.09 5.80 -17.97
CA ARG A 169 -8.66 6.22 -19.26
C ARG A 169 -8.82 5.08 -20.26
N ASP A 170 -8.24 3.93 -19.96
CA ASP A 170 -8.23 2.78 -20.83
C ASP A 170 -9.43 1.87 -20.49
N GLN A 171 -10.09 1.41 -21.56
CA GLN A 171 -11.29 0.58 -21.50
C GLN A 171 -11.05 -0.78 -22.17
N GLU A 172 -9.85 -1.05 -22.68
CA GLU A 172 -9.57 -2.24 -23.50
C GLU A 172 -9.93 -3.53 -22.75
N PHE A 173 -9.46 -3.66 -21.50
CA PHE A 173 -9.78 -4.78 -20.64
C PHE A 173 -11.28 -4.85 -20.27
N ASP A 174 -11.92 -3.73 -19.95
CA ASP A 174 -13.36 -3.67 -19.62
C ASP A 174 -14.23 -4.12 -20.80
N VAL A 175 -13.90 -3.71 -22.02
CA VAL A 175 -14.58 -4.16 -23.24
C VAL A 175 -14.45 -5.68 -23.41
N ALA A 176 -13.26 -6.23 -23.16
CA ALA A 176 -13.02 -7.66 -23.20
C ALA A 176 -13.83 -8.41 -22.13
N VAL A 177 -13.81 -7.94 -20.88
CA VAL A 177 -14.60 -8.52 -19.78
C VAL A 177 -16.08 -8.55 -20.14
N ARG A 178 -16.65 -7.43 -20.60
CA ARG A 178 -18.08 -7.36 -20.97
C ARG A 178 -18.42 -8.33 -22.11
N ARG A 179 -17.57 -8.43 -23.14
CA ARG A 179 -17.73 -9.38 -24.25
C ARG A 179 -17.72 -10.82 -23.76
N GLU A 180 -16.71 -11.19 -22.98
CA GLU A 180 -16.51 -12.58 -22.54
C GLU A 180 -17.55 -13.00 -21.48
N MET A 181 -18.01 -12.08 -20.61
CA MET A 181 -19.13 -12.36 -19.71
C MET A 181 -20.42 -12.61 -20.48
N LYS A 182 -20.68 -11.90 -21.58
CA LYS A 182 -21.85 -12.16 -22.45
C LYS A 182 -21.76 -13.52 -23.15
N ARG A 183 -20.54 -13.97 -23.51
CA ARG A 183 -20.32 -15.34 -24.03
C ARG A 183 -20.57 -16.39 -22.96
N LEU A 184 -20.07 -16.16 -21.74
CA LEU A 184 -20.27 -17.07 -20.61
C LEU A 184 -21.73 -17.14 -20.17
N PHE A 185 -22.46 -16.02 -20.17
CA PHE A 185 -23.86 -15.91 -19.75
C PHE A 185 -24.63 -14.94 -20.67
N PRO A 186 -25.20 -15.43 -21.79
CA PRO A 186 -25.91 -14.56 -22.74
C PRO A 186 -27.09 -13.80 -22.14
N GLU A 187 -27.77 -14.37 -21.15
CA GLU A 187 -28.87 -13.74 -20.42
C GLU A 187 -28.43 -13.09 -19.10
N GLY A 188 -27.16 -13.24 -18.73
CA GLY A 188 -26.59 -12.64 -17.54
C GLY A 188 -26.25 -11.17 -17.76
N GLU A 189 -26.44 -10.37 -16.72
CA GLU A 189 -26.01 -8.98 -16.69
C GLU A 189 -24.92 -8.78 -15.65
N ILE A 190 -23.96 -7.91 -15.97
CA ILE A 190 -23.03 -7.35 -14.99
C ILE A 190 -23.77 -6.22 -14.29
N VAL A 191 -24.00 -6.37 -12.99
CA VAL A 191 -24.75 -5.41 -12.18
C VAL A 191 -23.86 -4.86 -11.07
N ARG A 192 -24.16 -3.65 -10.60
CA ARG A 192 -23.51 -3.11 -9.40
C ARG A 192 -23.90 -3.93 -8.17
N LEU A 193 -22.93 -4.28 -7.34
CA LEU A 193 -23.19 -4.93 -6.07
C LEU A 193 -23.57 -3.88 -5.02
N GLY A 194 -24.75 -4.03 -4.43
CA GLY A 194 -25.31 -3.11 -3.45
C GLY A 194 -24.78 -3.32 -2.03
N PRO A 195 -25.25 -2.53 -1.05
CA PRO A 195 -24.85 -2.64 0.36
C PRO A 195 -25.15 -4.00 1.00
N ASP A 196 -26.06 -4.77 0.42
CA ASP A 196 -26.47 -6.11 0.84
C ASP A 196 -25.49 -7.22 0.41
N PHE A 197 -24.50 -6.90 -0.43
CA PHE A 197 -23.46 -7.85 -0.80
C PHE A 197 -22.64 -8.26 0.44
N GLY A 198 -22.76 -9.53 0.85
CA GLY A 198 -22.10 -10.04 2.05
C GLY A 198 -20.57 -9.90 2.05
N GLY A 199 -19.94 -9.76 0.88
CA GLY A 199 -18.52 -9.49 0.77
C GLY A 199 -18.08 -8.18 1.42
N TRP A 200 -18.97 -7.22 1.70
CA TRP A 200 -18.60 -6.00 2.42
C TRP A 200 -18.23 -6.20 3.89
N VAL A 201 -18.73 -7.27 4.53
CA VAL A 201 -18.64 -7.44 5.99
C VAL A 201 -18.10 -8.81 6.41
N THR A 202 -17.61 -9.62 5.47
CA THR A 202 -17.22 -11.00 5.79
C THR A 202 -15.97 -11.09 6.68
N GLY A 203 -14.96 -10.24 6.49
CA GLY A 203 -13.76 -10.21 7.35
C GLY A 203 -13.66 -8.91 8.15
N TYR A 204 -13.49 -7.82 7.42
CA TYR A 204 -13.55 -6.43 7.86
C TYR A 204 -14.90 -5.84 7.55
N ASP A 205 -15.33 -4.88 8.36
CA ASP A 205 -16.50 -4.06 8.06
C ASP A 205 -16.09 -2.94 7.10
N LEU A 206 -16.55 -3.04 5.85
CA LEU A 206 -16.38 -2.06 4.78
C LEU A 206 -17.72 -1.47 4.34
N SER A 207 -18.79 -1.67 5.12
CA SER A 207 -20.15 -1.24 4.77
C SER A 207 -20.29 0.29 4.69
N ASP A 208 -19.49 1.02 5.47
CA ASP A 208 -19.40 2.48 5.46
C ASP A 208 -18.22 3.01 4.60
N GLY A 209 -17.57 2.14 3.83
CA GLY A 209 -16.41 2.48 3.00
C GLY A 209 -15.08 2.43 3.76
N TYR A 210 -14.08 3.16 3.26
CA TYR A 210 -12.71 3.15 3.79
C TYR A 210 -12.03 4.51 3.62
N LYS A 211 -11.64 5.13 4.74
CA LYS A 211 -10.91 6.41 4.79
C LYS A 211 -11.50 7.52 3.89
N GLY A 212 -12.84 7.62 3.86
CA GLY A 212 -13.58 8.64 3.08
C GLY A 212 -13.96 8.20 1.66
N TYR A 213 -13.47 7.05 1.20
CA TYR A 213 -13.88 6.43 -0.06
C TYR A 213 -15.05 5.48 0.16
N ALA A 214 -16.01 5.41 -0.77
CA ALA A 214 -17.20 4.57 -0.63
C ALA A 214 -16.88 3.06 -0.58
N ILE A 215 -15.77 2.68 -1.18
CA ILE A 215 -15.15 1.35 -1.10
C ILE A 215 -13.64 1.56 -0.97
N PRO A 216 -12.87 0.59 -0.45
CA PRO A 216 -11.41 0.73 -0.45
C PRO A 216 -10.86 0.97 -1.87
N PRO A 217 -9.89 1.86 -2.04
CA PRO A 217 -9.10 1.87 -3.26
C PRO A 217 -8.15 0.67 -3.31
N GLY A 218 -7.75 0.31 -4.53
CA GLY A 218 -6.57 -0.51 -4.77
C GLY A 218 -5.35 0.39 -4.96
N ASP A 219 -4.53 0.09 -5.96
CA ASP A 219 -3.54 1.07 -6.49
C ASP A 219 -4.25 2.30 -7.11
N LYS A 220 -5.50 2.09 -7.55
CA LYS A 220 -6.33 3.09 -8.21
C LYS A 220 -7.68 3.25 -7.50
N TYR A 221 -8.39 4.30 -7.89
CA TYR A 221 -9.78 4.51 -7.51
C TYR A 221 -10.58 5.03 -8.71
N ARG A 222 -11.00 4.10 -9.57
CA ARG A 222 -11.77 4.39 -10.78
C ARG A 222 -13.26 4.43 -10.50
N GLN A 223 -13.73 3.59 -9.58
CA GLN A 223 -15.13 3.41 -9.28
C GLN A 223 -15.35 3.37 -7.77
N ASP A 224 -16.46 3.94 -7.34
CA ASP A 224 -16.97 3.92 -5.97
C ASP A 224 -17.88 2.71 -5.70
N TYR A 225 -17.97 1.78 -6.66
CA TYR A 225 -18.69 0.53 -6.58
C TYR A 225 -17.86 -0.61 -7.21
N ILE A 226 -18.29 -1.83 -6.97
CA ILE A 226 -17.86 -3.01 -7.72
C ILE A 226 -19.06 -3.61 -8.44
N GLU A 227 -18.79 -4.37 -9.49
CA GLU A 227 -19.81 -5.05 -10.26
C GLU A 227 -19.76 -6.56 -10.02
N GLY A 228 -20.80 -7.29 -10.46
CA GLY A 228 -20.82 -8.74 -10.39
C GLY A 228 -21.87 -9.36 -11.28
N VAL A 229 -21.76 -10.68 -11.44
CA VAL A 229 -22.73 -11.51 -12.17
C VAL A 229 -23.39 -12.46 -11.19
N LEU A 230 -24.72 -12.44 -11.15
CA LEU A 230 -25.51 -13.31 -10.27
C LEU A 230 -25.93 -14.58 -11.01
N ILE A 231 -25.79 -15.72 -10.35
CA ILE A 231 -26.28 -17.02 -10.79
C ILE A 231 -27.13 -17.59 -9.65
N ASP A 232 -28.42 -17.79 -9.89
CA ASP A 232 -29.38 -18.31 -8.90
C ASP A 232 -29.35 -17.53 -7.56
N GLY A 233 -29.23 -16.20 -7.64
CA GLY A 233 -29.19 -15.30 -6.48
C GLY A 233 -27.84 -15.21 -5.76
N ARG A 234 -26.84 -16.00 -6.18
CA ARG A 234 -25.46 -15.93 -5.67
C ARG A 234 -24.60 -15.06 -6.58
N VAL A 235 -23.79 -14.17 -6.01
CA VAL A 235 -22.74 -13.45 -6.76
C VAL A 235 -21.66 -14.45 -7.16
N ALA A 236 -21.65 -14.87 -8.42
CA ALA A 236 -20.70 -15.86 -8.95
C ALA A 236 -19.43 -15.22 -9.53
N VAL A 237 -19.57 -14.00 -10.05
CA VAL A 237 -18.43 -13.20 -10.52
C VAL A 237 -18.43 -11.88 -9.76
N VAL A 238 -17.26 -11.47 -9.27
CA VAL A 238 -16.99 -10.11 -8.77
C VAL A 238 -16.04 -9.45 -9.76
N TYR A 239 -16.40 -8.25 -10.21
CA TYR A 239 -15.59 -7.46 -11.14
C TYR A 239 -15.21 -6.14 -10.48
N THR A 240 -13.90 -5.89 -10.38
CA THR A 240 -13.31 -4.71 -9.77
C THR A 240 -12.50 -3.94 -10.81
N ARG A 241 -12.48 -2.59 -10.70
CA ARG A 241 -11.71 -1.72 -11.60
C ARG A 241 -10.82 -0.72 -10.88
N ASN A 242 -10.56 -0.99 -9.61
CA ASN A 242 -9.71 -0.18 -8.74
C ASN A 242 -8.29 -0.75 -8.59
N ASP A 243 -7.96 -1.81 -9.32
CA ASP A 243 -6.62 -2.44 -9.34
C ASP A 243 -6.14 -2.87 -7.95
N TYR A 244 -6.87 -3.79 -7.36
CA TYR A 244 -6.51 -4.36 -6.06
C TYR A 244 -5.29 -5.27 -6.17
N GLY A 245 -5.00 -5.84 -7.34
CA GLY A 245 -3.81 -6.61 -7.64
C GLY A 245 -2.53 -5.82 -7.38
N ASP A 246 -2.38 -4.66 -8.01
CA ASP A 246 -1.25 -3.77 -7.74
C ASP A 246 -1.34 -3.19 -6.32
N GLY A 247 -2.55 -2.89 -5.83
CA GLY A 247 -2.76 -2.45 -4.45
C GLY A 247 -2.15 -3.39 -3.41
N LEU A 248 -2.28 -4.71 -3.60
CA LEU A 248 -1.67 -5.73 -2.73
C LEU A 248 -0.14 -5.78 -2.84
N ASN A 249 0.42 -5.39 -3.99
CA ASN A 249 1.86 -5.39 -4.26
C ASN A 249 2.57 -4.09 -3.84
N ILE A 250 1.82 -3.06 -3.42
CA ILE A 250 2.40 -1.78 -2.98
C ILE A 250 3.38 -2.05 -1.83
N ASP A 251 4.61 -1.53 -1.94
CA ASP A 251 5.53 -1.46 -0.81
C ASP A 251 5.22 -0.19 0.00
N PRO A 252 4.80 -0.33 1.27
CA PRO A 252 4.36 0.78 2.11
C PRO A 252 5.48 1.78 2.45
N HIS A 253 6.74 1.40 2.26
CA HIS A 253 7.92 2.22 2.56
C HIS A 253 8.49 2.91 1.32
N THR A 254 7.91 2.67 0.14
CA THR A 254 8.34 3.28 -1.12
C THR A 254 7.33 4.30 -1.59
N GLN A 255 7.76 5.23 -2.44
CA GLN A 255 6.83 6.04 -3.20
C GLN A 255 6.26 5.20 -4.36
N PRO A 256 4.96 5.27 -4.66
CA PRO A 256 4.40 4.60 -5.83
C PRO A 256 5.14 5.06 -7.08
N LEU A 257 5.41 4.13 -8.00
CA LEU A 257 6.08 4.44 -9.27
C LEU A 257 5.22 5.32 -10.20
N LYS A 258 3.94 5.50 -9.88
CA LYS A 258 2.94 6.28 -10.63
C LYS A 258 2.01 6.98 -9.63
N ASP A 259 1.52 8.16 -10.00
CA ASP A 259 0.52 8.86 -9.19
C ASP A 259 -0.72 7.99 -8.99
N SER A 260 -1.04 7.69 -7.72
CA SER A 260 -2.32 7.09 -7.41
C SER A 260 -3.44 8.11 -7.61
N LEU A 261 -4.61 7.63 -8.00
CA LEU A 261 -5.83 8.47 -8.09
C LEU A 261 -6.46 8.73 -6.72
N THR A 262 -5.70 8.49 -5.65
CA THR A 262 -6.12 8.66 -4.26
C THR A 262 -5.14 9.54 -3.53
N SER A 263 -5.62 10.15 -2.45
CA SER A 263 -4.78 10.86 -1.50
C SER A 263 -4.25 9.95 -0.38
N LEU A 264 -4.43 8.64 -0.52
CA LEU A 264 -3.98 7.69 0.49
C LEU A 264 -2.48 7.48 0.36
N SER A 265 -1.82 7.32 1.50
CA SER A 265 -0.43 6.88 1.49
C SER A 265 -0.31 5.44 0.94
N PRO A 266 0.88 5.04 0.45
CA PRO A 266 1.12 3.67 -0.01
C PRO A 266 0.66 2.60 0.98
N ALA A 267 0.98 2.78 2.26
CA ALA A 267 0.52 1.89 3.33
C ALA A 267 -1.01 1.80 3.45
N GLU A 268 -1.71 2.91 3.25
CA GLU A 268 -3.17 2.93 3.36
C GLU A 268 -3.87 2.35 2.15
N MET A 269 -3.30 2.52 0.95
CA MET A 269 -3.77 1.84 -0.26
C MET A 269 -3.57 0.34 -0.14
N GLN A 270 -2.39 -0.10 0.30
CA GLN A 270 -2.09 -1.51 0.53
C GLN A 270 -3.04 -2.11 1.56
N GLU A 271 -3.31 -1.40 2.67
CA GLU A 271 -4.26 -1.84 3.68
C GLU A 271 -5.69 -1.93 3.13
N GLY A 272 -6.13 -0.95 2.33
CA GLY A 272 -7.43 -0.96 1.66
C GLY A 272 -7.59 -2.17 0.74
N ALA A 273 -6.60 -2.41 -0.12
CA ALA A 273 -6.56 -3.57 -1.02
C ALA A 273 -6.52 -4.90 -0.26
N THR A 274 -5.76 -4.95 0.84
CA THR A 274 -5.67 -6.13 1.70
C THR A 274 -7.00 -6.45 2.36
N ARG A 275 -7.68 -5.46 2.96
CA ARG A 275 -9.00 -5.65 3.58
C ARG A 275 -10.03 -6.11 2.56
N MET A 276 -10.06 -5.47 1.40
CA MET A 276 -10.97 -5.84 0.31
C MET A 276 -10.71 -7.27 -0.18
N GLY A 277 -9.43 -7.61 -0.45
CA GLY A 277 -9.05 -8.95 -0.89
C GLY A 277 -9.40 -10.03 0.14
N ILE A 278 -9.14 -9.79 1.43
CA ILE A 278 -9.51 -10.73 2.51
C ILE A 278 -11.02 -10.93 2.55
N ASN A 279 -11.79 -9.84 2.48
CA ASN A 279 -13.24 -9.90 2.47
C ASN A 279 -13.79 -10.74 1.33
N LEU A 280 -13.32 -10.52 0.10
CA LEU A 280 -13.75 -11.28 -1.06
C LEU A 280 -13.38 -12.76 -0.94
N VAL A 281 -12.14 -13.08 -0.52
CA VAL A 281 -11.69 -14.47 -0.35
C VAL A 281 -12.54 -15.18 0.70
N LEU A 282 -12.73 -14.58 1.87
CA LEU A 282 -13.55 -15.18 2.93
C LEU A 282 -15.01 -15.33 2.49
N TYR A 283 -15.54 -14.37 1.75
CA TYR A 283 -16.88 -14.47 1.16
C TYR A 283 -16.97 -15.69 0.24
N PHE A 284 -16.05 -15.86 -0.72
CA PHE A 284 -16.05 -17.02 -1.62
C PHE A 284 -15.93 -18.35 -0.90
N LEU A 285 -15.09 -18.42 0.15
CA LEU A 285 -14.91 -19.62 0.96
C LEU A 285 -16.17 -19.96 1.78
N SER A 286 -16.85 -18.93 2.31
CA SER A 286 -18.10 -19.11 3.08
C SER A 286 -19.23 -19.68 2.21
N GLN A 287 -19.35 -19.20 0.97
CA GLN A 287 -20.40 -19.64 0.03
C GLN A 287 -20.25 -21.11 -0.40
N ARG A 288 -19.02 -21.67 -0.33
CA ARG A 288 -18.74 -23.09 -0.59
C ARG A 288 -18.86 -23.98 0.65
N GLY A 289 -19.16 -23.41 1.82
CA GLY A 289 -19.13 -24.12 3.09
C GLY A 289 -17.74 -24.63 3.47
N VAL A 290 -16.68 -24.11 2.84
CA VAL A 290 -15.28 -24.39 3.17
C VAL A 290 -14.94 -23.76 4.52
N VAL A 291 -15.60 -22.64 4.82
CA VAL A 291 -15.49 -21.93 6.07
C VAL A 291 -16.91 -21.70 6.61
N ASP A 292 -17.16 -22.04 7.88
CA ASP A 292 -18.44 -21.74 8.55
C ASP A 292 -18.45 -20.29 9.07
N LEU A 293 -19.61 -19.62 9.11
CA LEU A 293 -19.73 -18.25 9.60
C LEU A 293 -19.27 -18.12 11.07
N GLU A 294 -19.40 -19.19 11.86
CA GLU A 294 -18.81 -19.28 13.20
C GLU A 294 -17.27 -19.28 13.16
N PHE A 295 -16.64 -20.01 12.23
CA PHE A 295 -15.19 -19.94 12.03
C PHE A 295 -14.76 -18.55 11.55
N VAL A 296 -15.52 -17.93 10.64
CA VAL A 296 -15.25 -16.55 10.20
C VAL A 296 -15.32 -15.61 11.39
N SER A 297 -16.31 -15.75 12.27
CA SER A 297 -16.47 -14.96 13.49
C SER A 297 -15.38 -15.21 14.53
N ASP A 298 -14.96 -16.46 14.73
CA ASP A 298 -13.91 -16.85 15.68
C ASP A 298 -12.51 -16.42 15.19
N ALA A 299 -12.24 -16.56 13.89
CA ALA A 299 -11.05 -15.97 13.25
C ALA A 299 -11.15 -14.44 13.23
N ALA A 300 -12.35 -13.86 13.07
CA ALA A 300 -12.59 -12.41 13.16
C ALA A 300 -12.40 -11.86 14.58
N GLY A 301 -12.46 -12.70 15.61
CA GLY A 301 -12.00 -12.35 16.96
C GLY A 301 -10.52 -11.92 17.02
N GLY A 302 -9.72 -12.35 16.03
CA GLY A 302 -8.38 -11.85 15.72
C GLY A 302 -8.34 -10.76 14.64
N MET A 303 -9.15 -10.85 13.58
CA MET A 303 -9.15 -9.87 12.48
C MET A 303 -9.72 -8.49 12.86
N ARG A 304 -10.59 -8.40 13.88
CA ARG A 304 -11.10 -7.12 14.45
C ARG A 304 -10.10 -6.37 15.32
N ARG A 305 -8.82 -6.76 15.32
CA ARG A 305 -7.74 -6.05 16.05
C ARG A 305 -6.42 -6.05 15.29
N ALA A 306 -6.45 -5.84 13.98
CA ALA A 306 -5.38 -5.04 13.39
C ALA A 306 -5.76 -3.58 13.66
N ALA A 307 -5.25 -3.02 14.76
CA ALA A 307 -5.39 -1.59 15.02
C ALA A 307 -4.83 -0.84 13.80
N ASP A 308 -5.63 0.06 13.22
CA ASP A 308 -5.08 1.09 12.35
C ASP A 308 -3.97 1.81 13.18
N PRO A 309 -2.80 2.15 12.65
CA PRO A 309 -1.84 2.98 13.38
C PRO A 309 -2.46 4.29 13.89
N SER A 310 -3.56 4.76 13.30
CA SER A 310 -4.39 5.87 13.79
C SER A 310 -5.39 5.52 14.90
N ASP A 311 -5.57 4.23 15.21
CA ASP A 311 -6.24 3.69 16.40
C ASP A 311 -5.25 3.36 17.52
N ALA A 312 -3.95 3.63 17.32
CA ALA A 312 -2.96 3.47 18.37
C ALA A 312 -3.39 4.27 19.59
N GLN A 313 -3.70 3.55 20.66
CA GLN A 313 -4.09 4.18 21.90
C GLN A 313 -2.94 5.06 22.38
N LEU A 314 -3.28 6.30 22.68
CA LEU A 314 -2.37 7.22 23.37
C LEU A 314 -1.70 6.45 24.53
N PRO A 315 -0.37 6.49 24.61
CA PRO A 315 0.33 5.93 25.74
C PRO A 315 -0.26 6.49 27.03
N GLN A 316 -0.52 5.62 28.02
CA GLN A 316 -0.92 6.08 29.34
C GLN A 316 0.32 6.49 30.14
N GLY A 317 0.23 7.60 30.86
CA GLY A 317 1.37 8.16 31.56
C GLY A 317 1.08 9.49 32.21
N GLU A 318 2.12 10.07 32.82
CA GLU A 318 2.06 11.41 33.40
C GLU A 318 2.00 12.44 32.26
N ILE A 319 0.86 13.12 32.12
CA ILE A 319 0.69 14.17 31.10
C ILE A 319 1.28 15.45 31.65
N ARG A 320 2.21 16.04 30.90
CA ARG A 320 2.70 17.39 31.11
C ARG A 320 2.29 18.25 29.92
N LYS A 321 1.44 19.24 30.18
CA LYS A 321 1.21 20.27 29.18
C LYS A 321 2.53 21.01 28.96
N LEU A 322 2.75 21.47 27.74
CA LEU A 322 3.79 22.47 27.50
C LEU A 322 3.27 23.76 28.15
N GLU A 323 3.58 23.94 29.44
CA GLU A 323 2.89 24.86 30.37
C GLU A 323 3.09 26.35 30.09
N GLN A 324 3.72 26.73 28.96
CA GLN A 324 3.80 28.13 28.54
C GLN A 324 3.37 28.25 27.08
N THR A 325 2.13 28.72 26.91
CA THR A 325 1.67 29.54 25.77
C THR A 325 2.00 28.99 24.38
N LEU A 326 1.48 27.82 24.04
CA LEU A 326 1.36 27.41 22.62
C LEU A 326 0.19 28.15 21.97
N THR A 327 0.23 29.48 21.98
CA THR A 327 -0.70 30.27 21.17
C THR A 327 -0.08 30.44 19.78
N ALA A 328 -0.90 30.70 18.75
CA ALA A 328 -0.39 30.85 17.39
C ALA A 328 0.71 31.92 17.29
N GLU A 329 0.66 32.94 18.14
CA GLU A 329 1.62 34.04 18.19
C GLU A 329 3.01 33.62 18.66
N SER A 330 3.15 32.45 19.29
CA SER A 330 4.44 31.89 19.68
C SER A 330 5.12 31.12 18.56
N TRP A 331 4.37 30.79 17.50
CA TRP A 331 4.90 30.16 16.31
C TRP A 331 5.29 31.21 15.29
N PHE A 332 6.42 31.01 14.63
CA PHE A 332 6.85 31.79 13.49
C PHE A 332 6.98 30.89 12.26
N TYR A 333 6.70 31.47 11.09
CA TYR A 333 6.84 30.78 9.83
C TYR A 333 8.32 30.55 9.50
N GLU A 334 8.61 29.37 8.97
CA GLU A 334 9.95 28.99 8.51
C GLU A 334 10.06 29.15 6.99
N GLU A 335 11.06 29.89 6.53
CA GLU A 335 11.24 30.23 5.11
C GLU A 335 11.55 29.02 4.20
N TRP A 336 11.86 27.86 4.79
CA TRP A 336 12.12 26.61 4.08
C TRP A 336 10.86 25.73 3.88
N GLY A 337 9.66 26.27 4.15
CA GLY A 337 8.38 25.68 3.76
C GLY A 337 7.60 26.59 2.81
N ASP A 338 6.55 26.08 2.18
CA ASP A 338 5.62 26.80 1.32
C ASP A 338 4.76 27.80 2.10
N ALA A 339 4.13 28.73 1.38
CA ALA A 339 3.33 29.80 1.94
C ALA A 339 2.25 29.26 2.91
N ALA A 340 2.35 29.68 4.17
CA ALA A 340 1.42 29.27 5.21
C ALA A 340 1.18 30.38 6.24
N VAL A 341 -0.02 30.39 6.81
CA VAL A 341 -0.45 31.33 7.84
C VAL A 341 -1.03 30.56 9.00
N MET A 342 -0.49 30.78 10.21
CA MET A 342 -1.04 30.27 11.45
C MET A 342 -1.85 31.35 12.16
N THR A 343 -3.07 31.03 12.57
CA THR A 343 -3.99 31.94 13.27
C THR A 343 -4.46 31.32 14.58
N ALA A 344 -4.47 32.09 15.67
CA ALA A 344 -5.01 31.62 16.94
C ALA A 344 -6.53 31.46 16.86
N VAL A 345 -7.04 30.32 17.30
CA VAL A 345 -8.48 30.05 17.40
C VAL A 345 -8.95 30.25 18.84
N SER A 346 -8.21 29.67 19.78
CA SER A 346 -8.42 29.81 21.22
C SER A 346 -7.11 29.54 21.98
N SER A 347 -7.12 29.65 23.31
CA SER A 347 -5.91 29.41 24.11
C SER A 347 -5.39 27.98 23.92
N GLY A 348 -4.24 27.81 23.27
CA GLY A 348 -3.65 26.50 23.00
C GLY A 348 -4.21 25.78 21.77
N GLU A 349 -4.98 26.48 20.93
CA GLU A 349 -5.54 25.99 19.67
C GLU A 349 -5.24 26.98 18.56
N PHE A 350 -4.68 26.48 17.46
CA PHE A 350 -4.34 27.27 16.31
C PHE A 350 -4.75 26.58 15.02
N GLU A 351 -5.04 27.38 14.01
CA GLU A 351 -5.40 26.96 12.67
C GLU A 351 -4.30 27.37 11.70
N VAL A 352 -3.81 26.43 10.92
CA VAL A 352 -2.84 26.64 9.86
C VAL A 352 -3.58 26.56 8.54
N LYS A 353 -3.54 27.66 7.78
CA LYS A 353 -3.93 27.69 6.38
C LYS A 353 -2.66 27.72 5.54
N PHE A 354 -2.49 26.79 4.62
CA PHE A 354 -1.27 26.65 3.82
C PHE A 354 -1.57 26.31 2.37
N GLU A 355 -0.63 26.63 1.49
CA GLU A 355 -0.58 26.21 0.10
C GLU A 355 0.56 25.20 -0.08
N VAL A 356 0.52 24.41 -1.15
CA VAL A 356 1.57 23.44 -1.48
C VAL A 356 2.19 23.90 -2.80
N GLU A 357 3.47 24.22 -2.75
CA GLU A 357 4.24 24.79 -3.86
C GLU A 357 5.53 23.98 -4.07
N GLU A 358 6.70 24.61 -4.14
CA GLU A 358 7.97 23.95 -4.49
C GLU A 358 8.58 23.16 -3.32
N GLU A 359 8.33 23.55 -2.08
CA GLU A 359 8.91 22.92 -0.89
C GLU A 359 8.12 21.70 -0.39
N GLU A 360 6.92 21.50 -0.94
CA GLU A 360 5.95 20.44 -0.68
C GLU A 360 5.56 20.29 0.81
N LYS A 361 5.74 21.35 1.59
CA LYS A 361 5.55 21.34 3.05
C LYS A 361 5.33 22.74 3.62
N ALA A 362 4.46 22.87 4.62
CA ALA A 362 4.41 24.05 5.47
C ALA A 362 5.22 23.82 6.75
N ALA A 363 5.96 24.82 7.21
CA ALA A 363 6.84 24.71 8.36
C ALA A 363 6.70 25.89 9.32
N PHE A 364 6.62 25.59 10.61
CA PHE A 364 6.52 26.58 11.67
C PHE A 364 7.48 26.25 12.82
N GLY A 365 8.24 27.23 13.25
CA GLY A 365 9.14 27.16 14.39
C GLY A 365 8.51 27.72 15.66
N LEU A 366 8.91 27.17 16.80
CA LEU A 366 8.60 27.62 18.14
C LEU A 366 9.87 27.51 18.98
N ILE A 367 10.19 28.56 19.74
CA ILE A 367 11.28 28.54 20.72
C ILE A 367 10.66 28.42 22.11
N PRO A 368 10.71 27.24 22.77
CA PRO A 368 10.12 27.07 24.10
C PRO A 368 10.95 27.80 25.15
N GLU A 369 10.29 28.54 26.04
CA GLU A 369 10.92 29.17 27.22
C GLU A 369 10.27 28.63 28.51
N PRO A 370 10.99 27.86 29.36
CA PRO A 370 12.33 27.32 29.13
C PRO A 370 12.35 26.22 28.04
N ALA A 371 13.55 25.87 27.57
CA ALA A 371 13.76 24.80 26.60
C ALA A 371 13.06 23.49 27.02
N LEU A 372 12.54 22.77 26.03
CA LEU A 372 11.76 21.56 26.25
C LEU A 372 12.68 20.37 26.56
N MET A 373 12.62 19.88 27.80
CA MET A 373 13.38 18.72 28.23
C MET A 373 12.65 17.41 27.91
N LEU A 374 13.16 16.64 26.94
CA LEU A 374 12.65 15.33 26.53
C LEU A 374 13.51 14.19 27.08
N ARG A 375 12.88 13.08 27.45
CA ARG A 375 13.49 11.85 27.98
C ARG A 375 13.07 10.65 27.13
N GLY A 376 13.74 9.51 27.30
CA GLY A 376 13.45 8.30 26.52
C GLY A 376 12.06 7.71 26.75
N ASP A 377 11.44 7.99 27.89
CA ASP A 377 10.07 7.61 28.21
C ASP A 377 9.04 8.64 27.75
N ASP A 378 9.45 9.73 27.10
CA ASP A 378 8.53 10.77 26.63
C ASP A 378 7.95 10.46 25.25
N VAL A 379 6.70 10.88 25.12
CA VAL A 379 5.97 10.91 23.86
C VAL A 379 5.38 12.31 23.70
N VAL A 380 5.73 12.99 22.62
CA VAL A 380 5.08 14.27 22.27
C VAL A 380 3.79 13.95 21.55
N ALA A 381 2.66 14.47 22.01
CA ALA A 381 1.34 14.21 21.44
C ALA A 381 0.59 15.50 21.15
N MET A 382 -0.29 15.49 20.14
CA MET A 382 -1.15 16.60 19.77
C MET A 382 -2.44 16.12 19.12
N ARG A 383 -3.51 16.91 19.26
CA ARG A 383 -4.73 16.71 18.48
C ARG A 383 -4.68 17.53 17.21
N VAL A 384 -5.09 16.89 16.11
CA VAL A 384 -5.14 17.52 14.78
C VAL A 384 -6.53 17.33 14.19
N ASP A 385 -7.20 18.41 13.80
CA ASP A 385 -8.46 18.40 13.04
C ASP A 385 -8.17 18.93 11.63
N SER A 386 -8.07 18.01 10.67
CA SER A 386 -7.78 18.31 9.27
C SER A 386 -9.06 18.67 8.52
N LYS A 387 -9.11 19.83 7.86
CA LYS A 387 -10.20 20.22 6.94
C LYS A 387 -9.87 19.91 5.48
N LEU A 388 -8.78 19.18 5.24
CA LEU A 388 -8.38 18.75 3.92
C LEU A 388 -9.32 17.67 3.39
N ALA A 389 -9.50 17.61 2.07
CA ALA A 389 -10.20 16.52 1.40
C ALA A 389 -9.32 15.26 1.27
N CYS A 390 -8.01 15.40 1.55
CA CYS A 390 -6.97 14.42 1.37
C CYS A 390 -6.21 14.12 2.68
N GLY A 391 -5.41 13.05 2.67
CA GLY A 391 -4.49 12.75 3.76
C GLY A 391 -3.34 13.75 3.84
N ALA A 392 -2.86 14.03 5.05
CA ALA A 392 -1.65 14.81 5.29
C ALA A 392 -0.70 14.03 6.20
N ARG A 393 0.52 14.51 6.38
CA ARG A 393 1.44 14.03 7.40
C ARG A 393 1.97 15.19 8.22
N VAL A 394 2.14 14.96 9.51
CA VAL A 394 2.68 15.93 10.45
C VAL A 394 3.95 15.36 11.05
N ALA A 395 5.04 16.11 11.02
CA ALA A 395 6.28 15.76 11.71
C ALA A 395 6.65 16.83 12.73
N LEU A 396 7.49 16.43 13.68
CA LEU A 396 8.14 17.35 14.60
C LEU A 396 9.64 17.38 14.32
N GLY A 397 10.18 18.59 14.21
CA GLY A 397 11.61 18.85 14.22
C GLY A 397 12.06 19.31 15.60
N PHE A 398 13.14 18.73 16.12
CA PHE A 398 13.76 19.09 17.39
C PHE A 398 15.17 19.60 17.13
N GLU A 399 15.44 20.85 17.50
CA GLU A 399 16.79 21.41 17.51
C GLU A 399 17.40 21.24 18.90
N VAL A 400 18.46 20.44 18.99
CA VAL A 400 19.21 20.16 20.21
C VAL A 400 20.64 20.67 20.02
N GLY A 401 20.95 21.82 20.62
CA GLY A 401 22.17 22.55 20.30
C GLY A 401 22.15 23.06 18.86
N GLU A 402 23.11 22.65 18.05
CA GLU A 402 23.20 23.00 16.63
C GLU A 402 22.68 21.89 15.70
N VAL A 403 22.13 20.80 16.25
CA VAL A 403 21.71 19.63 15.47
C VAL A 403 20.19 19.55 15.39
N TYR A 404 19.69 19.40 14.17
CA TYR A 404 18.28 19.18 13.87
C TYR A 404 17.97 17.69 13.74
N PHE A 405 16.90 17.25 14.41
CA PHE A 405 16.34 15.91 14.34
C PHE A 405 14.87 15.99 13.98
N GLU A 406 14.43 15.33 12.92
CA GLU A 406 13.01 15.26 12.59
C GLU A 406 12.48 13.85 12.81
N THR A 407 11.32 13.76 13.46
CA THR A 407 10.61 12.51 13.65
C THR A 407 10.18 11.91 12.30
N ALA A 408 9.99 10.59 12.25
CA ALA A 408 9.15 10.02 11.20
C ALA A 408 7.77 10.73 11.18
N PRO A 409 7.25 11.11 10.01
CA PRO A 409 6.02 11.88 9.92
C PRO A 409 4.81 11.02 10.27
N PHE A 410 3.93 11.54 11.11
CA PHE A 410 2.69 10.89 11.54
C PHE A 410 1.57 11.21 10.53
N TYR A 411 0.85 10.19 10.06
CA TYR A 411 -0.23 10.39 9.10
C TYR A 411 -1.49 10.98 9.76
N ILE A 412 -2.12 11.94 9.08
CA ILE A 412 -3.33 12.64 9.51
C ILE A 412 -4.42 12.47 8.45
N LYS A 413 -5.55 11.84 8.82
CA LYS A 413 -6.74 11.70 7.96
C LYS A 413 -7.59 12.98 7.96
N PRO A 414 -8.49 13.19 6.98
CA PRO A 414 -9.54 14.20 7.10
C PRO A 414 -10.32 14.07 8.41
N GLY A 415 -10.58 15.20 9.09
CA GLY A 415 -11.24 15.24 10.39
C GLY A 415 -10.28 15.07 11.58
N ARG A 416 -10.78 14.50 12.69
CA ARG A 416 -10.07 14.47 13.99
C ARG A 416 -9.08 13.32 14.09
N ASN A 417 -7.88 13.64 14.57
CA ASN A 417 -6.74 12.75 14.76
C ASN A 417 -6.03 13.06 16.08
N GLU A 418 -5.31 12.07 16.58
CA GLU A 418 -4.43 12.20 17.74
C GLU A 418 -3.04 11.71 17.34
N ALA A 419 -2.14 12.66 17.05
CA ALA A 419 -0.78 12.37 16.60
C ALA A 419 0.16 12.24 17.80
N PHE A 420 1.13 11.33 17.72
CA PHE A 420 2.13 11.15 18.77
C PHE A 420 3.48 10.71 18.22
N PHE A 421 4.55 11.13 18.89
CA PHE A 421 5.93 10.99 18.46
C PHE A 421 6.77 10.51 19.64
N ARG A 422 7.32 9.30 19.55
CA ARG A 422 8.10 8.69 20.65
C ARG A 422 9.53 9.17 20.59
N CYS A 423 10.05 9.69 21.71
CA CYS A 423 11.39 10.24 21.74
C CYS A 423 12.49 9.16 21.70
N ALA A 424 12.18 7.92 22.12
CA ALA A 424 13.12 6.79 22.15
C ALA A 424 13.32 6.07 20.82
N GLU A 425 12.52 6.39 19.79
CA GLU A 425 12.60 5.67 18.52
C GLU A 425 13.90 5.99 17.77
N LYS A 426 14.41 5.00 17.03
CA LYS A 426 15.63 5.12 16.22
C LYS A 426 15.32 5.43 14.76
N ASN A 427 14.32 6.30 14.56
CA ASN A 427 13.74 6.61 13.26
C ASN A 427 13.68 8.12 13.02
N PHE A 428 14.62 8.88 13.61
CA PHE A 428 14.76 10.30 13.30
C PHE A 428 15.59 10.46 12.04
N LYS A 429 15.36 11.54 11.28
CA LYS A 429 16.32 12.00 10.26
C LYS A 429 17.12 13.18 10.77
N SER A 430 18.39 13.26 10.38
CA SER A 430 19.30 14.35 10.71
C SER A 430 20.33 14.50 9.59
N ALA A 431 21.07 15.61 9.59
CA ALA A 431 22.18 15.79 8.66
C ALA A 431 23.25 14.68 8.78
N ALA A 432 23.49 14.18 10.01
CA ALA A 432 24.45 13.11 10.28
C ALA A 432 24.03 11.75 9.68
N THR A 433 22.74 11.56 9.41
CA THR A 433 22.20 10.35 8.78
C THR A 433 21.86 10.55 7.32
N GLU A 434 22.37 11.61 6.69
CA GLU A 434 22.06 11.98 5.29
C GLU A 434 20.55 12.09 5.06
N TRP A 435 19.82 12.60 6.06
CA TRP A 435 18.37 12.77 6.04
C TRP A 435 17.55 11.47 5.95
N GLU A 436 18.16 10.33 6.26
CA GLU A 436 17.45 9.06 6.41
C GLU A 436 17.00 8.81 7.86
N TYR A 437 15.86 8.14 8.02
CA TYR A 437 15.21 7.83 9.31
C TYR A 437 15.90 6.69 10.09
N ARG A 438 17.12 6.94 10.52
CA ARG A 438 17.96 6.00 11.29
C ARG A 438 18.75 6.67 12.41
N ALA A 439 18.47 7.94 12.68
CA ALA A 439 19.08 8.70 13.77
C ALA A 439 18.35 8.42 15.08
N GLU A 440 19.05 8.67 16.17
CA GLU A 440 18.53 8.61 17.54
C GLU A 440 18.60 10.01 18.14
N LEU A 441 17.53 10.44 18.81
CA LEU A 441 17.54 11.70 19.55
C LEU A 441 18.50 11.57 20.77
N PRO A 442 19.40 12.52 21.02
CA PRO A 442 20.34 12.44 22.14
C PRO A 442 19.62 12.72 23.45
N LEU A 443 19.09 11.67 24.08
CA LEU A 443 18.28 11.74 25.29
C LEU A 443 19.14 11.68 26.58
N PRO A 444 18.82 12.48 27.62
CA PRO A 444 17.79 13.51 27.65
C PRO A 444 18.15 14.69 26.74
N ALA A 445 17.17 15.14 25.95
CA ALA A 445 17.35 16.17 24.95
C ALA A 445 16.82 17.51 25.48
N ASN A 446 17.66 18.53 25.45
CA ASN A 446 17.26 19.90 25.74
C ASN A 446 16.90 20.60 24.41
N VAL A 447 15.62 20.55 24.03
CA VAL A 447 15.11 21.06 22.75
C VAL A 447 14.96 22.58 22.84
N GLY A 448 15.87 23.29 22.17
CA GLY A 448 15.89 24.75 22.13
C GLY A 448 14.91 25.35 21.12
N LYS A 449 14.57 24.58 20.08
CA LYS A 449 13.53 24.94 19.10
C LYS A 449 12.77 23.71 18.63
N LEU A 450 11.46 23.85 18.58
CA LEU A 450 10.49 22.86 18.08
C LEU A 450 9.98 23.34 16.72
N ASN A 451 9.98 22.47 15.73
CA ASN A 451 9.40 22.73 14.42
C ASN A 451 8.18 21.83 14.22
N LEU A 452 7.09 22.40 13.70
CA LEU A 452 5.91 21.68 13.23
C LEU A 452 5.97 21.69 11.70
N LEU A 453 5.94 20.50 11.10
CA LEU A 453 5.97 20.33 9.67
C LEU A 453 4.68 19.68 9.21
N ILE A 454 4.06 20.23 8.16
CA ILE A 454 2.86 19.71 7.52
C ILE A 454 3.23 19.36 6.08
N TYR A 455 3.16 18.08 5.76
CA TYR A 455 3.32 17.57 4.40
C TYR A 455 1.94 17.18 3.87
N SER A 456 1.51 17.73 2.74
CA SER A 456 0.23 17.37 2.13
C SER A 456 0.30 17.46 0.61
N PRO A 457 -0.46 16.63 -0.13
CA PRO A 457 -0.59 16.76 -1.58
C PRO A 457 -1.32 18.04 -2.01
N ASP A 458 -2.19 18.59 -1.16
CA ASP A 458 -2.96 19.80 -1.45
C ASP A 458 -2.89 20.79 -0.29
N GLY A 459 -2.95 22.09 -0.62
CA GLY A 459 -3.13 23.15 0.36
C GLY A 459 -4.51 23.12 1.00
N GLY A 460 -4.63 23.72 2.18
CA GLY A 460 -5.91 23.88 2.84
C GLY A 460 -5.77 24.30 4.28
N VAL A 461 -6.65 23.77 5.14
CA VAL A 461 -6.77 24.21 6.54
C VAL A 461 -6.63 23.01 7.47
N MET A 462 -5.75 23.13 8.45
CA MET A 462 -5.59 22.17 9.54
C MET A 462 -5.57 22.87 10.88
N ARG A 463 -6.15 22.26 11.90
CA ARG A 463 -6.23 22.83 13.24
C ARG A 463 -5.53 21.94 14.24
N PHE A 464 -4.75 22.55 15.12
CA PHE A 464 -3.90 21.87 16.08
C PHE A 464 -4.27 22.32 17.49
N SER A 465 -4.28 21.37 18.42
CA SER A 465 -4.61 21.62 19.84
C SER A 465 -3.99 20.57 20.75
N GLU A 466 -4.02 20.83 22.05
CA GLU A 466 -3.63 19.85 23.08
C GLU A 466 -2.21 19.26 22.91
N ILE A 467 -1.27 20.08 22.43
CA ILE A 467 0.14 19.68 22.32
C ILE A 467 0.70 19.50 23.74
N ARG A 468 1.26 18.33 24.00
CA ARG A 468 1.67 17.90 25.34
C ARG A 468 2.76 16.84 25.26
N THR A 469 3.48 16.65 26.36
CA THR A 469 4.32 15.48 26.55
C THR A 469 3.62 14.49 27.47
N ILE A 470 3.75 13.20 27.17
CA ILE A 470 3.25 12.10 27.97
C ILE A 470 4.46 11.29 28.38
N ARG A 471 4.76 11.27 29.68
CA ARG A 471 5.81 10.42 30.23
C ARG A 471 5.23 9.05 30.53
N VAL A 472 5.59 8.08 29.70
CA VAL A 472 5.12 6.70 29.83
C VAL A 472 5.76 6.09 31.06
N VAL A 473 4.94 5.69 32.02
CA VAL A 473 5.42 4.97 33.20
C VAL A 473 5.69 3.52 32.76
N PRO A 474 6.84 2.92 33.10
CA PRO A 474 7.18 1.54 32.73
C PRO A 474 6.16 0.49 33.16
#